data_AF-L9JJN5-F1
#
_entry.id   AF-L9JJN5-F1
#
_cell.length_a   1.000
_cell.length_b   1.000
_cell.length_c   1.000
_cell.angle_alpha   90.00
_cell.angle_beta   90.00
_cell.angle_gamma   90.00
#
_symmetry.space_group_name_H-M   'P 1'
#
loop_
_entity.id
_entity.type
_entity.pdbx_description
1 polymer ?
#
loop_
_entity_poly.entity_id
_entity_poly.type
_entity_poly.pdbx_seq_one_letter_code
_entity_poly.pdbx_strand_id
1 'polypeptide(L)'
;MLGSGFKAKRLQVNLTLVINHLKLLEKKKTELAQKARKETADYLVTGKDECPRICVEHIIWEDYLVEAMEILELYCDLLLARFGLIQSMKELDSDQLCAKYSKEYGKLCKTNQIGTVNDRLMHKLSVEAPPKILVERYLIKIAKNYNVPYETDLVVMAEAPPGVETDLIDVGFTDDV
;
A
#
# COMPACT_ATOMS: atom_id res chain seq x y z
N MET A 1 30.66 5.18 27.57
CA MET A 1 31.28 4.82 26.27
C MET A 1 30.18 4.56 25.25
N LEU A 2 29.77 5.57 24.48
CA LEU A 2 28.66 5.47 23.51
C LEU A 2 29.23 5.59 22.09
N GLY A 3 30.02 4.58 21.70
CA GLY A 3 30.55 4.44 20.35
C GLY A 3 29.70 3.48 19.53
N SER A 4 28.65 3.97 18.87
CA SER A 4 28.14 3.34 17.66
C SER A 4 27.63 4.44 16.74
N GLY A 5 28.59 5.06 16.04
CA GLY A 5 28.36 6.15 15.11
C GLY A 5 27.50 5.69 13.93
N PHE A 6 26.59 6.57 13.52
CA PHE A 6 25.87 6.44 12.27
C PHE A 6 26.82 6.18 11.11
N LYS A 7 26.60 5.06 10.40
CA LYS A 7 27.39 4.69 9.23
C LYS A 7 26.66 5.12 7.97
N ALA A 8 26.98 6.32 7.47
CA ALA A 8 26.37 6.91 6.27
C ALA A 8 26.38 5.92 5.09
N LYS A 9 27.54 5.34 4.75
CA LYS A 9 27.66 4.35 3.67
C LYS A 9 26.76 3.11 3.87
N ARG A 10 26.59 2.66 5.12
CA ARG A 10 25.71 1.51 5.43
C ARG A 10 24.24 1.87 5.22
N LEU A 11 23.83 3.10 5.59
CA LEU A 11 22.48 3.58 5.33
C LEU A 11 22.22 3.67 3.82
N GLN A 12 23.14 4.24 3.05
CA GLN A 12 23.01 4.37 1.61
C GLN A 12 22.82 3.00 0.94
N VAL A 13 23.68 2.02 1.24
CA VAL A 13 23.57 0.66 0.71
C VAL A 13 22.25 0.01 1.13
N ASN A 14 21.85 0.13 2.40
CA ASN A 14 20.59 -0.43 2.87
C ASN A 14 19.37 0.20 2.18
N LEU A 15 19.35 1.51 1.94
CA LEU A 15 18.26 2.18 1.23
C LEU A 15 18.15 1.65 -0.20
N THR A 16 19.28 1.53 -0.92
CA THR A 16 19.30 0.96 -2.28
C THR A 16 18.81 -0.49 -2.29
N LEU A 17 19.19 -1.30 -1.30
CA LEU A 17 18.69 -2.68 -1.18
C LEU A 17 17.19 -2.72 -0.91
N VAL A 18 16.67 -1.83 -0.05
CA VAL A 18 15.23 -1.74 0.23
C VAL A 18 14.46 -1.35 -1.02
N ILE A 19 14.88 -0.32 -1.77
CA ILE A 19 14.21 0.08 -3.01
C ILE A 19 14.17 -1.08 -4.01
N ASN A 20 15.30 -1.73 -4.26
CA ASN A 20 15.33 -2.87 -5.18
C ASN A 20 14.44 -4.03 -4.71
N HIS A 21 14.36 -4.26 -3.40
CA HIS A 21 13.49 -5.29 -2.84
C HIS A 21 12.01 -4.92 -2.92
N LEU A 22 11.64 -3.66 -2.67
CA LEU A 22 10.28 -3.15 -2.81
C LEU A 22 9.79 -3.30 -4.26
N LYS A 23 10.57 -2.85 -5.25
CA LYS A 23 10.29 -3.06 -6.69
C LYS A 23 9.98 -4.52 -7.05
N LEU A 24 10.79 -5.44 -6.53
CA LEU A 24 10.61 -6.87 -6.78
C LEU A 24 9.35 -7.42 -6.12
N LEU A 25 9.07 -6.99 -4.89
CA LEU A 25 7.87 -7.41 -4.17
C LEU A 25 6.60 -6.83 -4.77
N GLU A 26 6.60 -5.56 -5.17
CA GLU A 26 5.49 -4.90 -5.87
C GLU A 26 5.13 -5.68 -7.13
N LYS A 27 6.11 -5.94 -8.00
CA LYS A 27 5.89 -6.73 -9.21
C LYS A 27 5.35 -8.13 -8.92
N LYS A 28 5.89 -8.81 -7.91
CA LYS A 28 5.41 -10.14 -7.52
C LYS A 28 3.98 -10.10 -7.00
N LYS A 29 3.63 -9.07 -6.21
CA LYS A 29 2.30 -8.92 -5.60
C LYS A 29 1.25 -8.53 -6.64
N THR A 30 1.57 -7.65 -7.59
CA THR A 30 0.67 -7.31 -8.70
C THR A 30 0.38 -8.51 -9.60
N GLU A 31 1.38 -9.34 -9.91
CA GLU A 31 1.19 -10.59 -10.66
C GLU A 31 0.28 -11.59 -9.92
N LEU A 32 0.46 -11.74 -8.60
CA LEU A 32 -0.40 -12.60 -7.77
C LEU A 32 -1.84 -12.06 -7.70
N ALA A 33 -2.02 -10.74 -7.59
CA ALA A 33 -3.32 -10.10 -7.59
C ALA A 33 -4.06 -10.33 -8.92
N GLN A 34 -3.37 -10.19 -10.05
CA GLN A 34 -3.95 -10.49 -11.38
C GLN A 34 -4.40 -11.95 -11.49
N LYS A 35 -3.60 -12.89 -10.99
CA LYS A 35 -3.98 -14.31 -10.96
C LYS A 35 -5.21 -14.55 -10.09
N ALA A 36 -5.27 -13.96 -8.89
CA ALA A 36 -6.42 -14.07 -7.99
C ALA A 36 -7.70 -13.49 -8.60
N ARG A 37 -7.61 -12.38 -9.36
CA ARG A 37 -8.75 -11.79 -10.09
C ARG A 37 -9.28 -12.72 -11.16
N LYS A 38 -8.40 -13.42 -11.88
CA LYS A 38 -8.80 -14.44 -12.87
C LYS A 38 -9.52 -15.61 -12.20
N GLU A 39 -8.96 -16.14 -11.11
CA GLU A 39 -9.60 -17.22 -10.32
C GLU A 39 -10.98 -16.77 -9.79
N THR A 40 -11.09 -15.51 -9.35
CA THR A 40 -12.37 -14.91 -8.94
C THR A 40 -13.38 -14.89 -10.08
N ALA A 41 -12.98 -14.51 -11.30
CA ALA A 41 -13.86 -14.54 -12.46
C ALA A 41 -14.34 -15.97 -12.78
N ASP A 42 -13.46 -16.96 -12.68
CA ASP A 42 -13.83 -18.36 -12.86
C ASP A 42 -14.84 -18.82 -11.79
N TYR A 43 -14.68 -18.38 -10.53
CA TYR A 43 -15.65 -18.66 -9.46
C TYR A 43 -17.03 -18.05 -9.73
N LEU A 44 -17.08 -16.83 -10.28
CA LEU A 44 -18.33 -16.18 -10.68
C LEU A 44 -19.08 -16.99 -11.74
N VAL A 45 -18.37 -17.58 -12.71
CA VAL A 45 -18.98 -18.46 -13.74
C VAL A 45 -19.58 -19.72 -13.11
N THR A 46 -18.95 -20.27 -12.06
CA THR A 46 -19.42 -21.51 -11.41
C THR A 46 -20.63 -21.32 -10.46
N GLY A 47 -21.06 -20.08 -10.20
CA GLY A 47 -22.28 -19.79 -9.42
C GLY A 47 -22.19 -20.12 -7.93
N LYS A 48 -20.99 -20.07 -7.32
CA LYS A 48 -20.82 -20.20 -5.86
C LYS A 48 -20.63 -18.80 -5.26
N ASP A 49 -21.69 -18.20 -4.74
CA ASP A 49 -21.74 -16.75 -4.46
C ASP A 49 -20.89 -16.27 -3.26
N GLU A 50 -20.57 -17.13 -2.29
CA GLU A 50 -19.84 -16.70 -1.08
C GLU A 50 -18.29 -16.75 -1.21
N CYS A 51 -17.75 -17.57 -2.12
CA CYS A 51 -16.29 -17.64 -2.33
C CYS A 51 -15.69 -16.37 -3.00
N PRO A 52 -16.33 -15.77 -4.04
CA PRO A 52 -15.83 -14.57 -4.72
C PRO A 52 -15.66 -13.35 -3.81
N ARG A 53 -16.58 -13.13 -2.86
CA ARG A 53 -16.53 -11.98 -1.94
C ARG A 53 -15.28 -12.03 -1.04
N ILE A 54 -14.99 -13.20 -0.47
CA ILE A 54 -13.81 -13.41 0.38
C ILE A 54 -12.52 -13.27 -0.43
N CYS A 55 -12.49 -13.81 -1.66
CA CYS A 55 -11.36 -13.63 -2.57
C CYS A 55 -11.11 -12.16 -2.92
N VAL A 56 -12.18 -11.39 -3.15
CA VAL A 56 -12.10 -9.97 -3.47
C VAL A 56 -11.65 -9.13 -2.30
N GLU A 57 -12.12 -9.41 -1.09
CA GLU A 57 -11.58 -8.76 0.12
C GLU A 57 -10.06 -8.94 0.16
N HIS A 58 -9.57 -10.17 -0.02
CA HIS A 58 -8.13 -10.44 -0.05
C HIS A 58 -7.40 -9.68 -1.17
N ILE A 59 -7.99 -9.58 -2.37
CA ILE A 59 -7.43 -8.79 -3.48
C ILE A 59 -7.34 -7.30 -3.10
N ILE A 60 -8.37 -6.73 -2.47
CA ILE A 60 -8.37 -5.33 -2.03
C ILE A 60 -7.25 -5.08 -1.02
N TRP A 61 -7.05 -5.99 -0.06
CA TRP A 61 -5.96 -5.90 0.92
C TRP A 61 -4.58 -5.92 0.26
N GLU A 62 -4.39 -6.79 -0.73
CA GLU A 62 -3.14 -6.89 -1.47
C GLU A 62 -2.90 -5.66 -2.36
N ASP A 63 -3.94 -5.10 -2.98
CA ASP A 63 -3.84 -3.87 -3.77
C ASP A 63 -3.45 -2.68 -2.87
N TYR A 64 -4.05 -2.53 -1.68
CA TYR A 64 -3.64 -1.51 -0.70
C TYR A 64 -2.19 -1.68 -0.24
N LEU A 65 -1.74 -2.94 -0.08
CA LEU A 65 -0.37 -3.24 0.30
C LEU A 65 0.60 -2.81 -0.80
N VAL A 66 0.30 -3.08 -2.07
CA VAL A 66 1.13 -2.65 -3.21
C VAL A 66 1.24 -1.12 -3.24
N GLU A 67 0.13 -0.38 -3.17
CA GLU A 67 0.17 1.09 -3.13
C GLU A 67 0.96 1.63 -1.93
N ALA A 68 0.85 0.97 -0.77
CA ALA A 68 1.64 1.36 0.41
C ALA A 68 3.15 1.12 0.18
N MET A 69 3.51 0.06 -0.54
CA MET A 69 4.90 -0.22 -0.92
C MET A 69 5.45 0.83 -1.88
N GLU A 70 4.66 1.26 -2.87
CA GLU A 70 5.05 2.33 -3.81
C GLU A 70 5.31 3.66 -3.08
N ILE A 71 4.48 4.00 -2.09
CA ILE A 71 4.68 5.18 -1.24
C ILE A 71 5.96 5.05 -0.42
N LEU A 72 6.25 3.87 0.14
CA LEU A 72 7.48 3.61 0.90
C LEU A 72 8.72 3.69 0.00
N GLU A 73 8.64 3.16 -1.22
CA GLU A 73 9.70 3.27 -2.22
C GLU A 73 10.00 4.74 -2.52
N LEU A 74 8.97 5.54 -2.82
CA LEU A 74 9.12 6.97 -3.11
C LEU A 74 9.83 7.70 -1.97
N TYR A 75 9.51 7.39 -0.71
CA TYR A 75 10.23 7.97 0.43
C TYR A 75 11.67 7.48 0.54
N CYS A 76 11.95 6.21 0.25
CA CYS A 76 13.32 5.69 0.24
C CYS A 76 14.16 6.37 -0.85
N ASP A 77 13.61 6.57 -2.04
CA ASP A 77 14.24 7.29 -3.15
C ASP A 77 14.45 8.77 -2.81
N LEU A 78 13.46 9.44 -2.19
CA LEU A 78 13.59 10.83 -1.73
C LEU A 78 14.71 10.98 -0.68
N LEU A 79 14.82 10.03 0.25
CA LEU A 79 15.88 10.01 1.26
C LEU A 79 17.26 9.82 0.62
N LEU A 80 17.37 8.97 -0.42
CA LEU A 80 18.60 8.79 -1.18
C LEU A 80 18.98 10.04 -1.98
N ALA A 81 18.01 10.69 -2.65
CA ALA A 81 18.24 11.92 -3.39
C ALA A 81 18.72 13.06 -2.48
N ARG A 82 18.23 13.10 -1.23
CA ARG A 82 18.63 14.08 -0.21
C ARG A 82 19.74 13.59 0.72
N PHE A 83 20.38 12.47 0.41
CA PHE A 83 21.39 11.85 1.26
C PHE A 83 22.59 12.78 1.52
N GLY A 84 23.01 13.57 0.52
CA GLY A 84 24.08 14.56 0.67
C GLY A 84 23.79 15.61 1.75
N LEU A 85 22.54 16.06 1.86
CA LEU A 85 22.11 16.97 2.93
C LEU A 85 22.13 16.29 4.29
N ILE A 86 21.65 15.05 4.38
CA ILE A 86 21.65 14.26 5.62
C ILE A 86 23.08 14.03 6.13
N GLN A 87 24.04 13.82 5.23
CA GLN A 87 25.45 13.69 5.57
C GLN A 87 26.02 15.01 6.10
N SER A 88 25.73 16.14 5.43
CA SER A 88 26.20 17.47 5.86
C SER A 88 25.57 17.95 7.18
N MET A 89 24.31 17.61 7.44
CA MET A 89 23.61 18.02 8.67
C MET A 89 24.16 17.32 9.90
N LYS A 90 24.74 16.12 9.79
CA LYS A 90 25.37 15.43 10.92
C LYS A 90 26.62 16.10 11.46
N GLU A 91 27.24 16.96 10.67
CA GLU A 91 28.36 17.80 11.10
C GLU A 91 27.87 19.08 11.80
N LEU A 92 26.60 19.44 11.63
CA LEU A 92 25.92 20.59 12.22
C LEU A 92 25.04 20.15 13.40
N ASP A 93 25.65 20.14 14.58
CA ASP A 93 25.04 20.11 15.92
C ASP A 93 24.36 18.79 16.36
N SER A 94 25.05 18.08 17.26
CA SER A 94 24.67 16.78 17.82
C SER A 94 23.39 16.83 18.66
N ASP A 95 23.08 17.97 19.29
CA ASP A 95 21.98 18.08 20.26
C ASP A 95 20.61 18.21 19.58
N GLN A 96 20.53 18.94 18.46
CA GLN A 96 19.32 19.05 17.62
C GLN A 96 18.95 17.71 16.97
N LEU A 97 19.96 16.95 16.53
CA LEU A 97 19.78 15.64 15.90
C LEU A 97 19.47 14.53 16.91
N CYS A 98 20.04 14.58 18.11
CA CYS A 98 19.67 13.68 19.21
C CYS A 98 18.23 13.93 19.67
N ALA A 99 17.75 15.17 19.71
CA ALA A 99 16.34 15.44 19.99
C ALA A 99 15.41 14.96 18.84
N LYS A 100 15.82 15.12 17.58
CA LYS A 100 14.98 14.87 16.39
C LYS A 100 15.07 13.46 15.79
N TYR A 101 16.13 12.69 16.05
CA TYR A 101 16.35 11.34 15.49
C TYR A 101 16.79 10.31 16.54
N SER A 102 16.62 10.62 17.84
CA SER A 102 16.85 9.66 18.93
C SER A 102 16.01 8.38 18.77
N LYS A 103 16.41 7.33 19.50
CA LYS A 103 15.58 6.14 19.71
C LYS A 103 14.16 6.49 20.17
N GLU A 104 13.97 7.59 20.89
CA GLU A 104 12.67 8.11 21.30
C GLU A 104 11.85 8.63 20.11
N TYR A 105 12.44 9.41 19.20
CA TYR A 105 11.76 9.80 17.95
C TYR A 105 11.35 8.58 17.12
N GLY A 106 12.23 7.56 17.04
CA GLY A 106 11.89 6.29 16.41
C GLY A 106 10.71 5.55 17.07
N LYS A 107 10.53 5.68 18.39
CA LYS A 107 9.35 5.13 19.09
C LYS A 107 8.10 5.97 18.81
N LEU A 108 8.22 7.30 18.87
CA LEU A 108 7.11 8.24 18.61
C LEU A 108 6.57 8.11 17.18
N CYS A 109 7.43 7.88 16.19
CA CYS A 109 7.00 7.60 14.82
C CYS A 109 6.28 6.25 14.70
N LYS A 110 6.74 5.21 15.42
CA LYS A 110 6.08 3.89 15.40
C LYS A 110 4.68 3.93 16.01
N THR A 111 4.46 4.77 17.02
CA THR A 111 3.15 4.97 17.64
C THR A 111 2.36 6.13 17.02
N ASN A 112 2.86 6.71 15.92
CA ASN A 112 2.35 7.92 15.27
C ASN A 112 1.99 9.08 16.24
N GLN A 113 2.64 9.17 17.39
CA GLN A 113 2.37 10.24 18.37
C GLN A 113 2.79 11.62 17.88
N ILE A 114 3.63 11.66 16.85
CA ILE A 114 4.17 12.90 16.28
C ILE A 114 3.34 13.42 15.10
N GLY A 115 2.40 12.63 14.56
CA GLY A 115 1.51 13.03 13.46
C GLY A 115 2.22 13.36 12.14
N THR A 116 3.48 12.94 11.96
CA THR A 116 4.26 13.21 10.74
C THR A 116 4.21 12.05 9.74
N VAL A 117 3.59 10.93 10.09
CA VAL A 117 3.42 9.79 9.18
C VAL A 117 2.30 10.12 8.21
N ASN A 118 2.48 9.79 6.93
CA ASN A 118 1.47 10.08 5.90
C ASN A 118 0.15 9.34 6.21
N ASP A 119 -0.93 10.10 6.34
CA ASP A 119 -2.26 9.58 6.67
C ASP A 119 -2.77 8.57 5.65
N ARG A 120 -2.45 8.75 4.36
CA ARG A 120 -2.81 7.78 3.30
C ARG A 120 -2.10 6.45 3.51
N LEU A 121 -0.82 6.46 3.88
CA LEU A 121 -0.07 5.24 4.16
C LEU A 121 -0.59 4.53 5.41
N MET A 122 -0.97 5.28 6.44
CA MET A 122 -1.60 4.70 7.63
C MET A 122 -2.95 4.08 7.33
N HIS A 123 -3.80 4.77 6.55
CA HIS A 123 -5.10 4.25 6.16
C HIS A 123 -4.96 2.96 5.33
N LYS A 124 -4.05 2.93 4.35
CA LYS A 124 -3.81 1.74 3.52
C LYS A 124 -3.19 0.56 4.28
N LEU A 125 -2.42 0.83 5.33
CA LEU A 125 -1.85 -0.20 6.21
C LEU A 125 -2.74 -0.54 7.41
N SER A 126 -3.85 0.19 7.61
CA SER A 126 -4.76 -0.06 8.72
C SER A 126 -5.49 -1.38 8.48
N VAL A 127 -5.60 -2.21 9.53
CA VAL A 127 -6.27 -3.51 9.46
C VAL A 127 -7.77 -3.32 9.69
N GLU A 128 -8.39 -2.38 8.97
CA GLU A 128 -9.84 -2.17 8.98
C GLU A 128 -10.51 -2.92 7.82
N ALA A 129 -11.59 -3.66 8.13
CA ALA A 129 -12.29 -4.45 7.12
C ALA A 129 -12.79 -3.56 5.96
N PRO A 130 -12.55 -3.94 4.69
CA PRO A 130 -13.01 -3.16 3.55
C PRO A 130 -14.53 -3.01 3.60
N PRO A 131 -15.08 -1.83 3.28
CA PRO A 131 -16.52 -1.65 3.27
C PRO A 131 -17.14 -2.51 2.16
N LYS A 132 -18.30 -3.12 2.43
CA LYS A 132 -18.97 -4.05 1.50
C LYS A 132 -19.23 -3.44 0.11
N ILE A 133 -19.47 -2.12 0.05
CA ILE A 133 -19.62 -1.39 -1.22
C ILE A 133 -18.37 -1.46 -2.10
N LEU A 134 -17.18 -1.45 -1.50
CA LEU A 134 -15.92 -1.55 -2.25
C LEU A 134 -15.74 -2.97 -2.81
N VAL A 135 -16.12 -3.99 -2.04
CA VAL A 135 -16.13 -5.39 -2.48
C VAL A 135 -17.05 -5.58 -3.68
N GLU A 136 -18.28 -5.05 -3.62
CA GLU A 136 -19.24 -5.10 -4.73
C GLU A 136 -18.72 -4.36 -5.97
N ARG A 137 -18.13 -3.17 -5.81
CA ARG A 137 -17.52 -2.43 -6.95
C ARG A 137 -16.38 -3.22 -7.59
N TYR A 138 -15.54 -3.89 -6.80
CA TYR A 138 -14.46 -4.75 -7.30
C TYR A 138 -15.02 -5.94 -8.08
N LEU A 139 -16.05 -6.62 -7.55
CA LEU A 139 -16.73 -7.72 -8.22
C LEU A 139 -17.31 -7.29 -9.57
N ILE A 140 -17.96 -6.13 -9.63
CA ILE A 140 -18.48 -5.55 -10.88
C ILE A 140 -17.34 -5.30 -11.88
N LYS A 141 -16.22 -4.74 -11.43
CA LYS A 141 -15.08 -4.45 -12.31
C LYS A 141 -14.46 -5.73 -12.86
N ILE A 142 -14.28 -6.76 -12.03
CA ILE A 142 -13.77 -8.08 -12.45
C ILE A 142 -14.75 -8.73 -13.43
N ALA A 143 -16.04 -8.77 -13.12
CA ALA A 143 -17.07 -9.35 -13.99
C ALA A 143 -17.11 -8.68 -15.37
N LYS A 144 -17.04 -7.34 -15.42
CA LYS A 144 -16.94 -6.58 -16.67
C LYS A 144 -15.68 -6.90 -17.45
N ASN A 145 -14.53 -6.98 -16.79
CA ASN A 145 -13.25 -7.23 -17.44
C ASN A 145 -13.16 -8.63 -18.07
N TYR A 146 -13.78 -9.62 -17.44
CA TYR A 146 -13.80 -11.01 -17.94
C TYR A 146 -15.09 -11.38 -18.70
N ASN A 147 -15.98 -10.42 -18.96
CA ASN A 147 -17.28 -10.62 -19.62
C ASN A 147 -18.16 -11.71 -18.96
N VAL A 148 -18.14 -11.79 -17.63
CA VAL A 148 -18.93 -12.75 -16.87
C VAL A 148 -20.26 -12.10 -16.46
N PRO A 149 -21.42 -12.76 -16.67
CA PRO A 149 -22.69 -12.26 -16.17
C PRO A 149 -22.69 -12.32 -14.63
N TYR A 150 -22.77 -11.16 -13.99
CA TYR A 150 -22.82 -11.03 -12.53
C TYR A 150 -24.05 -10.21 -12.13
N GLU A 151 -24.92 -10.79 -11.30
CA GLU A 151 -26.03 -10.08 -10.68
C GLU A 151 -25.54 -9.38 -9.41
N THR A 152 -25.48 -8.06 -9.46
CA THR A 152 -25.07 -7.23 -8.32
C THR A 152 -26.12 -7.28 -7.22
N ASP A 153 -25.69 -7.30 -5.97
CA ASP A 153 -26.62 -7.15 -4.84
C ASP A 153 -27.16 -5.71 -4.79
N LEU A 154 -28.38 -5.54 -5.31
CA LEU A 154 -29.06 -4.25 -5.43
C LEU A 154 -29.27 -3.57 -4.07
N VAL A 155 -29.31 -4.33 -2.97
CA VAL A 155 -29.48 -3.79 -1.62
C VAL A 155 -28.21 -3.06 -1.16
N VAL A 156 -27.04 -3.67 -1.38
CA VAL A 156 -25.75 -3.07 -1.00
C VAL A 156 -25.44 -1.83 -1.86
N MET A 157 -25.85 -1.84 -3.12
CA MET A 157 -25.69 -0.69 -4.02
C MET A 157 -26.67 0.44 -3.71
N ALA A 158 -27.86 0.15 -3.16
CA ALA A 158 -28.87 1.13 -2.77
C ALA A 158 -28.58 1.81 -1.41
N GLU A 159 -27.85 1.14 -0.51
CA GLU A 159 -27.40 1.71 0.77
C GLU A 159 -26.19 2.66 0.64
N ALA A 160 -25.60 2.80 -0.55
CA ALA A 160 -24.46 3.68 -0.78
C ALA A 160 -24.88 5.16 -0.70
N PRO A 161 -24.26 5.99 0.16
CA PRO A 161 -24.53 7.42 0.17
C PRO A 161 -24.19 8.04 -1.19
N PRO A 162 -25.08 8.85 -1.81
CA PRO A 162 -24.79 9.52 -3.06
C PRO A 162 -23.67 10.54 -2.82
N GLY A 163 -22.47 10.27 -3.35
CA GLY A 163 -21.30 11.16 -3.23
C GLY A 163 -20.03 10.52 -2.66
N VAL A 164 -20.04 9.25 -2.26
CA VAL A 164 -18.79 8.54 -1.91
C VAL A 164 -18.18 7.95 -3.17
N GLU A 165 -17.38 8.75 -3.87
CA GLU A 165 -16.27 8.23 -4.66
C GLU A 165 -15.30 7.59 -3.66
N THR A 166 -15.52 6.32 -3.30
CA THR A 166 -14.42 5.51 -2.80
C THR A 166 -13.47 5.42 -3.98
N ASP A 167 -12.36 6.16 -3.93
CA ASP A 167 -11.30 6.13 -4.92
C ASP A 167 -11.00 4.65 -5.21
N LEU A 168 -11.44 4.18 -6.38
CA LEU A 168 -11.06 2.86 -6.83
C LEU A 168 -9.56 2.92 -7.01
N ILE A 169 -8.83 2.05 -6.31
CA ILE A 169 -7.41 1.83 -6.58
C ILE A 169 -7.30 1.59 -8.08
N ASP A 170 -6.36 2.27 -8.74
CA ASP A 170 -6.13 2.05 -10.17
C ASP A 170 -5.73 0.59 -10.35
N VAL A 171 -6.66 -0.21 -10.85
CA VAL A 171 -6.63 -1.67 -10.75
C VAL A 171 -5.57 -2.26 -11.70
N GLY A 172 -4.69 -1.45 -12.31
CA GLY A 172 -3.62 -1.92 -13.18
C GLY A 172 -4.14 -2.73 -14.38
N PHE A 173 -5.38 -2.47 -14.79
CA PHE A 173 -5.83 -2.87 -16.11
C PHE A 173 -5.22 -1.86 -17.07
N THR A 174 -4.20 -2.27 -17.81
CA THR A 174 -3.86 -1.54 -19.02
C THR A 174 -5.14 -1.51 -19.86
N ASP A 175 -5.65 -0.31 -20.15
CA ASP A 175 -6.66 -0.09 -21.18
C ASP A 175 -6.00 -0.43 -22.53
N ASP A 176 -5.78 -1.71 -22.78
CA ASP A 176 -5.40 -2.21 -24.10
C ASP A 176 -6.69 -2.33 -24.93
N VAL A 177 -7.12 -1.18 -25.48
CA VAL A 177 -7.95 -1.07 -26.68
C VAL A 177 -7.06 -0.78 -27.87
#